data_AF-A0A0B7H8H6-F1
#
_entry.id   AF-A0A0B7H8H6-F1
#
_cell.length_a   1.000
_cell.length_b   1.000
_cell.length_c   1.000
_cell.angle_alpha   90.00
_cell.angle_beta   90.00
_cell.angle_gamma   90.00
#
_symmetry.space_group_name_H-M   'P 1'
#
loop_
_entity.id
_entity.type
_entity.pdbx_description
1 polymer ?
#
loop_
_entity_poly.entity_id
_entity_poly.type
_entity_poly.pdbx_seq_one_letter_code
_entity_poly.pdbx_strand_id
1 'polypeptide(L)'
;MRKIKVFLGLMLMASVMFVSCGKDDNKVEPPIIHEIKVENNALIILEGESKTIKIVSGNGGYQLKSDNDNVAVTEKEGVITITGQKAGKSTISVTDSKGKKVSISVTINALVLDKVEVSLQKAEKAIVVILSGSGIYSVASDNEPIATAELSGTNITITAIADGTATITVTDTKTNKAQHVKVIVKTPIPENYYNLSNDKTTLVKWLNDELTTLDMENDPVLSKVTSIAARAFLDSKLTSITLPKGLKTIKERAFENSPLTSLVIPEGVTTIEGSAFYSCKALTTITLPQTLTEIGESAFKSCHKLNNVVIPDGVKQLKSDAFSDCRELTTITLSNQLTHIGDTAFNGCGKLASIELPETLEEIGISAFSDCKALTSITIPNKVTTLSTTLFWDCSNLTSVTMGEEVKNIGGEAFRDCSKLTTITIPSKVTEMGENIFSGCESLVSITMKPVTPPTLEGSLYDDELTAFKHIYVPSASLNEYQQVESWSEYESKISAQ
;
A
#
# COMPACT_ATOMS: atom_id res chain seq x y z
N MET A 1 -31.66 70.94 13.44
CA MET A 1 -32.75 71.92 13.29
C MET A 1 -33.88 71.57 14.25
N ARG A 2 -34.22 72.49 15.18
CA ARG A 2 -35.48 72.63 15.98
C ARG A 2 -35.91 71.43 16.88
N LYS A 3 -36.39 71.54 18.13
CA LYS A 3 -36.79 72.65 19.04
C LYS A 3 -37.13 72.06 20.45
N ILE A 4 -36.76 72.79 21.51
CA ILE A 4 -37.55 73.26 22.69
C ILE A 4 -38.17 72.27 23.72
N LYS A 5 -37.87 72.53 25.02
CA LYS A 5 -38.76 72.87 26.18
C LYS A 5 -37.87 72.99 27.46
N VAL A 6 -37.68 74.08 28.23
CA VAL A 6 -38.54 75.07 28.96
C VAL A 6 -39.44 74.32 29.97
N PHE A 7 -39.46 74.49 31.31
CA PHE A 7 -39.10 75.54 32.30
C PHE A 7 -38.92 74.83 33.69
N LEU A 8 -37.91 75.15 34.52
CA LEU A 8 -37.86 76.12 35.64
C LEU A 8 -38.73 75.80 36.89
N GLY A 9 -38.09 75.76 38.07
CA GLY A 9 -38.78 75.94 39.37
C GLY A 9 -38.08 75.30 40.57
N LEU A 10 -37.45 76.14 41.40
CA LEU A 10 -36.57 75.85 42.53
C LEU A 10 -37.33 75.52 43.84
N MET A 11 -36.64 74.87 44.80
CA MET A 11 -36.48 75.25 46.23
C MET A 11 -36.74 74.16 47.30
N LEU A 12 -35.89 74.24 48.34
CA LEU A 12 -35.58 73.34 49.46
C LEU A 12 -36.65 73.19 50.57
N MET A 13 -36.50 72.09 51.35
CA MET A 13 -36.49 71.95 52.84
C MET A 13 -37.52 71.00 53.52
N ALA A 14 -36.93 70.07 54.30
CA ALA A 14 -37.26 69.55 55.64
C ALA A 14 -38.52 68.69 55.93
N SER A 15 -38.22 67.44 56.32
CA SER A 15 -38.68 66.61 57.46
C SER A 15 -40.06 66.79 58.08
N VAL A 16 -40.85 65.70 58.21
CA VAL A 16 -41.50 65.25 59.47
C VAL A 16 -41.80 63.73 59.39
N MET A 17 -41.50 62.98 60.46
CA MET A 17 -41.98 61.62 60.74
C MET A 17 -43.50 61.61 61.02
N PHE A 18 -44.21 60.49 60.80
CA PHE A 18 -45.02 59.83 61.83
C PHE A 18 -45.49 58.44 61.37
N VAL A 19 -45.40 57.51 62.31
CA VAL A 19 -45.82 56.11 62.29
C VAL A 19 -47.35 56.01 62.35
N SER A 20 -47.94 55.06 61.62
CA SER A 20 -49.20 54.43 62.01
C SER A 20 -49.29 53.01 61.43
N CYS A 21 -49.65 52.07 62.31
CA CYS A 21 -49.67 50.63 62.10
C CYS A 21 -51.07 50.17 61.66
N GLY A 22 -51.16 49.22 60.72
CA GLY A 22 -52.41 48.59 60.29
C GLY A 22 -52.14 47.19 59.73
N LYS A 23 -52.87 46.20 60.25
CA LYS A 23 -52.66 44.74 60.22
C LYS A 23 -53.00 44.03 58.89
N ASP A 24 -52.32 42.88 58.76
CA ASP A 24 -52.68 41.62 58.12
C ASP A 24 -52.90 41.57 56.60
N ASP A 25 -51.98 40.88 55.91
CA ASP A 25 -52.33 39.89 54.87
C ASP A 25 -51.12 38.98 54.58
N ASN A 26 -51.30 37.68 54.81
CA ASN A 26 -50.41 36.61 54.33
C ASN A 26 -50.37 36.63 52.80
N LYS A 27 -49.46 37.41 52.22
CA LYS A 27 -48.95 37.17 50.87
C LYS A 27 -47.70 36.33 50.99
N VAL A 28 -47.85 35.03 50.69
CA VAL A 28 -46.71 34.21 50.25
C VAL A 28 -46.16 34.93 49.02
N GLU A 29 -45.04 35.62 49.17
CA GLU A 29 -44.30 36.16 48.04
C GLU A 29 -44.04 34.98 47.06
N PRO A 30 -44.31 35.14 45.76
CA PRO A 30 -43.93 34.12 44.80
C PRO A 30 -42.42 33.88 44.94
N PRO A 31 -41.96 32.62 44.94
CA PRO A 31 -40.55 32.30 45.14
C PRO A 31 -39.73 33.11 44.14
N ILE A 32 -38.78 33.91 44.65
CA ILE A 32 -37.84 34.66 43.81
C ILE A 32 -37.13 33.62 42.93
N ILE A 33 -37.49 33.58 41.64
CA ILE A 33 -36.89 32.65 40.69
C ILE A 33 -35.47 33.13 40.46
N HIS A 34 -34.52 32.57 41.22
CA HIS A 34 -33.11 32.85 41.03
C HIS A 34 -32.67 32.24 39.70
N GLU A 35 -32.24 33.09 38.77
CA GLU A 35 -31.50 32.68 37.58
C GLU A 35 -30.36 31.72 38.00
N ILE A 36 -30.16 30.63 37.26
CA ILE A 36 -29.01 29.77 37.50
C ILE A 36 -27.74 30.42 36.94
N LYS A 37 -26.70 30.55 37.76
CA LYS A 37 -25.42 31.15 37.38
C LYS A 37 -24.26 30.32 37.93
N VAL A 38 -23.13 30.35 37.25
CA VAL A 38 -21.88 29.69 37.65
C VAL A 38 -20.74 30.71 37.69
N GLU A 39 -19.71 30.46 38.50
CA GLU A 39 -18.56 31.37 38.69
C GLU A 39 -17.81 31.65 37.38
N ASN A 40 -17.70 30.65 36.50
CA ASN A 40 -17.11 30.79 35.18
C ASN A 40 -17.82 29.84 34.20
N ASN A 41 -18.17 30.32 33.02
CA ASN A 41 -18.86 29.53 31.99
C ASN A 41 -17.94 29.07 30.85
N ALA A 42 -16.64 29.37 30.93
CA ALA A 42 -15.64 28.89 29.99
C ALA A 42 -14.38 28.39 30.72
N LEU A 43 -13.93 27.19 30.38
CA LEU A 43 -12.83 26.51 31.04
C LEU A 43 -11.86 25.90 30.02
N ILE A 44 -10.57 26.02 30.30
CA ILE A 44 -9.52 25.26 29.60
C ILE A 44 -8.88 24.32 30.64
N ILE A 45 -8.84 23.03 30.32
CA ILE A 45 -8.21 21.97 31.11
C ILE A 45 -7.35 21.09 30.21
N LEU A 46 -6.52 20.25 30.83
CA LEU A 46 -5.78 19.18 30.15
C LEU A 46 -6.53 17.86 30.22
N GLU A 47 -6.22 16.96 29.30
CA GLU A 47 -6.62 15.56 29.42
C GLU A 47 -6.05 14.96 30.72
N GLY A 48 -6.91 14.38 31.56
CA GLY A 48 -6.58 13.89 32.90
C GLY A 48 -6.64 14.95 34.02
N GLU A 49 -6.72 16.25 33.70
CA GLU A 49 -6.87 17.31 34.71
C GLU A 49 -8.32 17.44 35.18
N SER A 50 -8.50 17.73 36.48
CA SER A 50 -9.79 18.09 37.06
C SER A 50 -9.79 19.53 37.58
N LYS A 51 -10.87 20.26 37.33
CA LYS A 51 -11.13 21.59 37.91
C LYS A 51 -12.56 21.70 38.42
N THR A 52 -12.76 22.55 39.39
CA THR A 52 -14.07 22.79 40.01
C THR A 52 -14.64 24.15 39.60
N ILE A 53 -15.96 24.22 39.41
CA ILE A 53 -16.72 25.46 39.18
C ILE A 53 -17.90 25.48 40.17
N LYS A 54 -18.11 26.58 40.90
CA LYS A 54 -19.28 26.68 41.78
C LYS A 54 -20.48 27.26 41.05
N ILE A 55 -21.65 26.79 41.47
CA ILE A 55 -22.94 27.36 41.12
C ILE A 55 -23.21 28.50 42.12
N VAL A 56 -23.33 29.73 41.62
CA VAL A 56 -23.44 30.94 42.46
C VAL A 56 -24.89 31.32 42.76
N SER A 57 -25.83 30.84 41.96
CA SER A 57 -27.28 31.00 42.19
C SER A 57 -28.06 29.91 41.45
N GLY A 58 -29.25 29.56 41.95
CA GLY A 58 -30.17 28.60 41.33
C GLY A 58 -31.05 27.90 42.37
N ASN A 59 -31.91 26.99 41.91
CA ASN A 59 -32.96 26.38 42.74
C ASN A 59 -32.59 25.00 43.34
N GLY A 60 -31.29 24.65 43.43
CA GLY A 60 -30.81 23.35 43.91
C GLY A 60 -31.20 22.15 43.02
N GLY A 61 -30.78 20.94 43.41
CA GLY A 61 -31.12 19.70 42.69
C GLY A 61 -30.55 19.63 41.26
N TYR A 62 -29.28 20.02 41.11
CA TYR A 62 -28.67 20.23 39.80
C TYR A 62 -28.42 18.93 39.04
N GLN A 63 -28.82 18.91 37.77
CA GLN A 63 -28.56 17.83 36.83
C GLN A 63 -27.52 18.29 35.81
N LEU A 64 -26.48 17.48 35.62
CA LEU A 64 -25.40 17.74 34.68
C LEU A 64 -25.55 16.85 33.45
N LYS A 65 -25.40 17.43 32.26
CA LYS A 65 -25.30 16.67 31.01
C LYS A 65 -24.19 17.24 30.14
N SER A 66 -23.20 16.40 29.83
CA SER A 66 -22.22 16.68 28.79
C SER A 66 -22.81 16.34 27.41
N ASP A 67 -22.40 17.08 26.38
CA ASP A 67 -22.75 16.83 24.98
C ASP A 67 -21.96 15.65 24.36
N ASN A 68 -20.81 15.30 24.94
CA ASN A 68 -19.95 14.20 24.51
C ASN A 68 -19.17 13.59 25.70
N ASP A 69 -18.32 12.62 25.40
CA ASP A 69 -17.49 11.90 26.38
C ASP A 69 -16.10 12.53 26.63
N ASN A 70 -15.85 13.75 26.13
CA ASN A 70 -14.57 14.44 26.33
C ASN A 70 -14.39 14.92 27.78
N VAL A 71 -15.47 15.02 28.56
CA VAL A 71 -15.42 15.39 29.99
C VAL A 71 -16.25 14.41 30.83
N ALA A 72 -15.75 14.11 32.02
CA ALA A 72 -16.53 13.53 33.10
C ALA A 72 -16.91 14.64 34.08
N VAL A 73 -18.16 14.65 34.54
CA VAL A 73 -18.68 15.71 35.42
C VAL A 73 -19.38 15.13 36.63
N THR A 74 -19.14 15.71 37.79
CA THR A 74 -19.84 15.38 39.03
C THR A 74 -20.24 16.67 39.73
N GLU A 75 -21.33 16.63 40.51
CA GLU A 75 -21.80 17.75 41.31
C GLU A 75 -21.91 17.32 42.76
N LYS A 76 -21.42 18.15 43.68
CA LYS A 76 -21.63 17.98 45.12
C LYS A 76 -21.73 19.35 45.79
N GLU A 77 -22.83 19.59 46.49
CA GLU A 77 -23.05 20.79 47.32
C GLU A 77 -22.85 22.11 46.56
N GLY A 78 -23.32 22.18 45.32
CA GLY A 78 -23.20 23.34 44.44
C GLY A 78 -21.83 23.47 43.76
N VAL A 79 -20.95 22.47 43.87
CA VAL A 79 -19.63 22.46 43.25
C VAL A 79 -19.58 21.40 42.14
N ILE A 80 -19.36 21.84 40.91
CA ILE A 80 -19.20 20.98 39.74
C ILE A 80 -17.72 20.65 39.58
N THR A 81 -17.35 19.37 39.62
CA THR A 81 -16.00 18.89 39.26
C THR A 81 -16.03 18.41 37.82
N ILE A 82 -15.15 18.96 36.98
CA ILE A 82 -15.02 18.65 35.55
C ILE A 82 -13.64 18.03 35.34
N THR A 83 -13.60 16.81 34.80
CA THR A 83 -12.36 16.09 34.46
C THR A 83 -12.27 15.89 32.96
N GLY A 84 -11.16 16.31 32.34
CA GLY A 84 -10.91 16.09 30.92
C GLY A 84 -10.59 14.62 30.63
N GLN A 85 -11.33 13.98 29.74
CA GLN A 85 -11.16 12.57 29.36
C GLN A 85 -10.47 12.42 28.01
N LYS A 86 -10.83 13.28 27.04
CA LYS A 86 -10.29 13.29 25.67
C LYS A 86 -10.10 14.72 25.21
N ALA A 87 -9.02 15.00 24.48
CA ALA A 87 -8.78 16.30 23.90
C ALA A 87 -9.89 16.71 22.91
N GLY A 88 -10.29 17.98 22.93
CA GLY A 88 -11.40 18.49 22.13
C GLY A 88 -12.21 19.57 22.85
N LYS A 89 -13.43 19.82 22.37
CA LYS A 89 -14.38 20.73 23.00
C LYS A 89 -15.55 19.95 23.58
N SER A 90 -16.14 20.44 24.67
CA SER A 90 -17.37 19.93 25.25
C SER A 90 -18.20 21.05 25.84
N THR A 91 -19.51 20.87 25.87
CA THR A 91 -20.47 21.76 26.51
C THR A 91 -21.22 21.00 27.60
N ILE A 92 -21.12 21.48 28.83
CA ILE A 92 -21.85 20.93 29.97
C ILE A 92 -23.10 21.78 30.19
N SER A 93 -24.27 21.17 30.09
CA SER A 93 -25.54 21.78 30.47
C SER A 93 -25.84 21.50 31.94
N VAL A 94 -25.95 22.55 32.76
CA VAL A 94 -26.38 22.48 34.16
C VAL A 94 -27.84 22.88 34.22
N THR A 95 -28.71 22.00 34.74
CA THR A 95 -30.16 22.26 34.87
C THR A 95 -30.56 22.19 36.34
N ASP A 96 -31.23 23.20 36.89
CA ASP A 96 -31.74 23.15 38.28
C ASP A 96 -33.11 22.46 38.39
N SER A 97 -33.59 22.28 39.63
CA SER A 97 -34.87 21.64 39.95
C SER A 97 -36.11 22.32 39.34
N LYS A 98 -35.99 23.55 38.85
CA LYS A 98 -37.06 24.31 38.19
C LYS A 98 -36.89 24.37 36.67
N GLY A 99 -35.92 23.64 36.11
CA GLY A 99 -35.66 23.54 34.68
C GLY A 99 -34.90 24.71 34.08
N LYS A 100 -34.33 25.62 34.91
CA LYS A 100 -33.46 26.71 34.42
C LYS A 100 -32.09 26.14 34.07
N LYS A 101 -31.46 26.68 33.02
CA LYS A 101 -30.22 26.15 32.44
C LYS A 101 -29.11 27.18 32.35
N VAL A 102 -27.88 26.73 32.55
CA VAL A 102 -26.65 27.44 32.17
C VAL A 102 -25.69 26.45 31.52
N SER A 103 -24.92 26.91 30.54
CA SER A 103 -23.93 26.10 29.84
C SER A 103 -22.51 26.48 30.26
N ILE A 104 -21.65 25.48 30.37
CA ILE A 104 -20.21 25.64 30.59
C ILE A 104 -19.49 25.08 29.36
N SER A 105 -18.72 25.91 28.68
CA SER A 105 -17.87 25.52 27.55
C SER A 105 -16.51 25.07 28.06
N VAL A 106 -16.07 23.88 27.69
CA VAL A 106 -14.79 23.31 28.11
C VAL A 106 -13.93 23.00 26.88
N THR A 107 -12.68 23.47 26.89
CA THR A 107 -11.65 23.04 25.93
C THR A 107 -10.63 22.18 26.67
N ILE A 108 -10.38 20.98 26.13
CA ILE A 108 -9.47 19.98 26.69
C ILE A 108 -8.26 19.90 25.75
N ASN A 109 -7.08 20.27 26.24
CA ASN A 109 -5.84 20.17 25.48
C ASN A 109 -5.11 18.86 25.81
N ALA A 110 -4.49 18.25 24.80
CA ALA A 110 -3.58 17.13 24.97
C ALA A 110 -2.15 17.59 25.29
N LEU A 111 -1.32 16.66 25.75
CA LEU A 111 0.13 16.77 25.64
C LEU A 111 0.51 16.66 24.15
N VAL A 112 1.15 17.68 23.60
CA VAL A 112 1.50 17.73 22.17
C VAL A 112 2.98 18.06 22.02
N LEU A 113 3.66 17.31 21.16
CA LEU A 113 5.05 17.54 20.75
C LEU A 113 5.07 18.09 19.32
N ASP A 114 6.10 18.88 18.98
CA ASP A 114 6.31 19.37 17.62
C ASP A 114 6.66 18.26 16.63
N LYS A 115 7.30 17.19 17.11
CA LYS A 115 7.64 15.99 16.35
C LYS A 115 7.56 14.73 17.21
N VAL A 116 7.29 13.61 16.57
CA VAL A 116 7.17 12.27 17.19
C VAL A 116 8.21 11.28 16.64
N GLU A 117 9.06 11.71 15.72
CA GLU A 117 10.18 10.93 15.21
C GLU A 117 11.37 11.87 14.91
N VAL A 118 12.59 11.41 15.21
CA VAL A 118 13.85 12.05 14.80
C VAL A 118 14.85 11.00 14.31
N SER A 119 15.55 11.31 13.23
CA SER A 119 16.69 10.53 12.73
C SER A 119 17.96 11.33 12.96
N LEU A 120 18.94 10.73 13.61
CA LEU A 120 20.17 11.37 14.08
C LEU A 120 21.39 10.57 13.65
N GLN A 121 22.49 11.28 13.40
CA GLN A 121 23.79 10.66 13.28
C GLN A 121 24.38 10.38 14.66
N LYS A 122 25.30 9.42 14.75
CA LYS A 122 26.07 9.21 15.97
C LYS A 122 26.72 10.52 16.43
N ALA A 123 26.55 10.87 17.70
CA ALA A 123 26.95 12.13 18.35
C ALA A 123 26.16 13.40 17.93
N GLU A 124 25.17 13.31 17.06
CA GLU A 124 24.26 14.43 16.75
C GLU A 124 23.26 14.67 17.88
N LYS A 125 22.72 15.90 17.94
CA LYS A 125 21.65 16.29 18.86
C LYS A 125 20.46 16.83 18.10
N ALA A 126 19.25 16.50 18.55
CA ALA A 126 18.00 17.12 18.12
C ALA A 126 17.29 17.77 19.30
N ILE A 127 16.49 18.81 19.00
CA ILE A 127 15.58 19.41 19.97
C ILE A 127 14.15 19.04 19.57
N VAL A 128 13.38 18.48 20.49
CA VAL A 128 11.92 18.30 20.42
C VAL A 128 11.28 19.30 21.37
N VAL A 129 10.17 19.93 20.96
CA VAL A 129 9.49 20.98 21.72
C VAL A 129 8.11 20.51 22.16
N ILE A 130 7.82 20.68 23.45
CA ILE A 130 6.48 20.47 24.01
C ILE A 130 5.62 21.70 23.70
N LEU A 131 4.61 21.52 22.85
CA LEU A 131 3.72 22.57 22.37
C LEU A 131 2.53 22.83 23.30
N SER A 132 2.10 21.81 24.05
CA SER A 132 0.96 21.88 24.97
C SER A 132 1.12 20.85 26.09
N GLY A 133 0.67 21.20 27.31
CA GLY A 133 0.73 20.36 28.50
C GLY A 133 0.67 21.20 29.78
N SER A 134 0.93 20.59 30.94
CA SER A 134 0.82 21.22 32.26
C SER A 134 1.94 22.17 32.62
N GLY A 135 3.06 22.13 31.89
CA GLY A 135 4.29 22.83 32.22
C GLY A 135 5.22 22.07 33.16
N ILE A 136 4.86 20.86 33.60
CA ILE A 136 5.69 20.02 34.47
C ILE A 136 5.85 18.63 33.84
N TYR A 137 7.05 18.36 33.30
CA TYR A 137 7.30 17.19 32.48
C TYR A 137 8.49 16.37 32.98
N SER A 138 8.51 15.09 32.61
CA SER A 138 9.68 14.21 32.73
C SER A 138 9.96 13.54 31.39
N VAL A 139 11.23 13.22 31.13
CA VAL A 139 11.66 12.49 29.94
C VAL A 139 12.47 11.27 30.34
N ALA A 140 12.30 10.17 29.61
CA ALA A 140 13.07 8.94 29.78
C ALA A 140 13.31 8.27 28.43
N SER A 141 14.51 7.74 28.22
CA SER A 141 14.81 6.86 27.09
C SER A 141 14.57 5.41 27.50
N ASP A 142 13.98 4.61 26.62
CA ASP A 142 13.92 3.15 26.80
C ASP A 142 15.28 2.45 26.56
N ASN A 143 16.22 3.14 25.89
CA ASN A 143 17.53 2.61 25.53
C ASN A 143 18.58 3.73 25.50
N GLU A 144 19.04 4.13 26.69
CA GLU A 144 20.07 5.15 26.87
C GLU A 144 21.37 4.87 26.09
N PRO A 145 21.86 3.62 25.93
CA PRO A 145 23.01 3.33 25.07
C PRO A 145 22.88 3.78 23.61
N ILE A 146 21.65 3.92 23.09
CA ILE A 146 21.38 4.39 21.72
C ILE A 146 21.16 5.90 21.71
N ALA A 147 20.29 6.41 22.59
CA ALA A 147 20.00 7.82 22.69
C ALA A 147 19.57 8.22 24.11
N THR A 148 20.01 9.39 24.55
CA THR A 148 19.58 10.02 25.81
C THR A 148 18.75 11.26 25.54
N ALA A 149 18.00 11.72 26.55
CA ALA A 149 17.20 12.94 26.46
C ALA A 149 17.32 13.78 27.73
N GLU A 150 17.48 15.09 27.56
CA GLU A 150 17.55 16.07 28.65
C GLU A 150 16.45 17.13 28.46
N LEU A 151 15.69 17.43 29.52
CA LEU A 151 14.62 18.41 29.50
C LEU A 151 15.09 19.76 30.05
N SER A 152 14.83 20.84 29.32
CA SER A 152 15.02 22.22 29.76
C SER A 152 13.81 23.07 29.37
N GLY A 153 12.95 23.38 30.36
CA GLY A 153 11.67 24.04 30.11
C GLY A 153 10.76 23.18 29.25
N THR A 154 10.44 23.64 28.04
CA THR A 154 9.65 22.89 27.04
C THR A 154 10.52 22.18 26.00
N ASN A 155 11.84 22.35 26.04
CA ASN A 155 12.76 21.77 25.06
C ASN A 155 13.36 20.47 25.58
N ILE A 156 13.33 19.44 24.75
CA ILE A 156 13.90 18.13 25.00
C ILE A 156 15.08 17.98 24.06
N THR A 157 16.30 17.99 24.60
CA THR A 157 17.53 17.75 23.84
C THR A 157 17.81 16.26 23.81
N ILE A 158 17.65 15.64 22.64
CA ILE A 158 17.96 14.24 22.39
C ILE A 158 19.40 14.15 21.89
N THR A 159 20.23 13.30 22.48
CA THR A 159 21.62 13.06 22.06
C THR A 159 21.78 11.63 21.56
N ALA A 160 22.26 11.48 20.33
CA ALA A 160 22.54 10.18 19.72
C ALA A 160 23.90 9.62 20.15
N ILE A 161 23.94 8.35 20.53
CA ILE A 161 25.12 7.69 21.12
C ILE A 161 25.62 6.54 20.26
N ALA A 162 24.75 5.63 19.85
CA ALA A 162 25.11 4.45 19.07
C ALA A 162 23.99 4.05 18.11
N ASP A 163 24.35 3.34 17.05
CA ASP A 163 23.41 2.89 16.02
C ASP A 163 22.28 2.04 16.61
N GLY A 164 21.06 2.31 16.16
CA GLY A 164 19.86 1.57 16.56
C GLY A 164 18.65 2.48 16.72
N THR A 165 17.63 1.99 17.42
CA THR A 165 16.40 2.73 17.69
C THR A 165 16.12 2.81 19.19
N ALA A 166 15.72 3.99 19.66
CA ALA A 166 15.24 4.22 21.02
C ALA A 166 13.93 5.00 20.99
N THR A 167 13.18 4.96 22.08
CA THR A 167 11.95 5.73 22.29
C THR A 167 12.15 6.65 23.47
N ILE A 168 12.02 7.96 23.23
CA ILE A 168 11.95 8.95 24.30
C ILE A 168 10.50 9.11 24.71
N THR A 169 10.20 8.76 25.95
CA THR A 169 8.88 8.96 26.56
C THR A 169 8.85 10.30 27.28
N VAL A 170 7.96 11.18 26.87
CA VAL A 170 7.69 12.49 27.46
C VAL A 170 6.41 12.38 28.27
N THR A 171 6.49 12.55 29.59
CA THR A 171 5.32 12.43 30.47
C THR A 171 4.97 13.78 31.07
N ASP A 172 3.70 14.18 30.95
CA ASP A 172 3.11 15.23 31.76
C ASP A 172 2.86 14.69 33.18
N THR A 173 3.69 15.12 34.13
CA THR A 173 3.68 14.57 35.50
C THR A 173 2.46 14.99 36.32
N LYS A 174 1.72 16.02 35.87
CA LYS A 174 0.47 16.45 36.52
C LYS A 174 -0.69 15.56 36.11
N THR A 175 -0.73 15.11 34.85
CA THR A 175 -1.85 14.34 34.29
C THR A 175 -1.55 12.87 34.06
N ASN A 176 -0.29 12.46 34.19
CA ASN A 176 0.25 11.14 33.83
C ASN A 176 0.03 10.74 32.35
N LYS A 177 -0.20 11.72 31.47
CA LYS A 177 -0.30 11.49 30.03
C LYS A 177 1.08 11.53 29.41
N ALA A 178 1.36 10.60 28.50
CA ALA A 178 2.65 10.47 27.86
C ALA A 178 2.54 10.57 26.34
N GLN A 179 3.60 11.08 25.72
CA GLN A 179 3.86 11.06 24.29
C GLN A 179 5.22 10.42 24.04
N HIS A 180 5.39 9.84 22.85
CA HIS A 180 6.59 9.10 22.50
C HIS A 180 7.26 9.74 21.29
N VAL A 181 8.59 9.85 21.34
CA VAL A 181 9.43 10.23 20.20
C VAL A 181 10.28 9.03 19.83
N LYS A 182 10.09 8.51 18.62
CA LYS A 182 10.97 7.49 18.05
C LYS A 182 12.28 8.14 17.60
N VAL A 183 13.40 7.62 18.08
CA VAL A 183 14.76 8.07 17.75
C VAL A 183 15.45 6.99 16.95
N ILE A 184 15.91 7.32 15.75
CA ILE A 184 16.71 6.43 14.91
C ILE A 184 18.12 6.99 14.86
N VAL A 185 19.11 6.24 15.32
CA VAL A 185 20.51 6.62 15.26
C VAL A 185 21.24 5.76 14.23
N LYS A 186 21.97 6.38 13.31
CA LYS A 186 22.76 5.68 12.29
C LYS A 186 24.11 6.35 12.09
N THR A 187 25.15 5.54 11.93
CA THR A 187 26.45 6.04 11.46
C THR A 187 26.34 6.28 9.95
N PRO A 188 26.74 7.48 9.46
CA PRO A 188 26.77 7.75 8.02
C PRO A 188 27.63 6.75 7.27
N ILE A 189 27.20 6.39 6.08
CA ILE A 189 27.95 5.48 5.22
C ILE A 189 29.23 6.20 4.76
N PRO A 190 30.41 5.57 4.90
CA PRO A 190 31.66 6.19 4.46
C PRO A 190 31.63 6.61 2.99
N GLU A 191 32.05 7.84 2.68
CA GLU A 191 31.99 8.38 1.32
C GLU A 191 32.85 7.60 0.32
N ASN A 192 33.85 6.84 0.77
CA ASN A 192 34.65 5.96 -0.10
C ASN A 192 33.93 4.66 -0.49
N TYR A 193 32.73 4.39 0.03
CA TYR A 193 31.95 3.20 -0.32
C TYR A 193 31.08 3.39 -1.56
N TYR A 194 30.96 4.60 -2.09
CA TYR A 194 30.13 4.88 -3.24
C TYR A 194 30.64 6.08 -4.05
N ASN A 195 30.26 6.12 -5.32
CA ASN A 195 30.41 7.28 -6.20
C ASN A 195 29.03 7.88 -6.49
N LEU A 196 28.89 9.19 -6.34
CA LEU A 196 27.70 9.94 -6.74
C LEU A 196 27.98 10.82 -7.97
N SER A 197 26.92 11.24 -8.64
CA SER A 197 26.96 12.35 -9.60
C SER A 197 27.36 13.67 -8.92
N ASN A 198 27.75 14.67 -9.71
CA ASN A 198 28.18 15.98 -9.21
C ASN A 198 27.10 16.69 -8.36
N ASP A 199 25.84 16.52 -8.71
CA ASP A 199 24.68 17.08 -7.99
C ASP A 199 24.21 16.19 -6.82
N LYS A 200 24.88 15.05 -6.59
CA LYS A 200 24.59 14.05 -5.55
C LYS A 200 23.20 13.40 -5.63
N THR A 201 22.51 13.49 -6.76
CA THR A 201 21.16 12.92 -6.93
C THR A 201 21.20 11.50 -7.51
N THR A 202 22.32 11.07 -8.09
CA THR A 202 22.47 9.75 -8.70
C THR A 202 23.58 8.96 -8.00
N LEU A 203 23.25 7.76 -7.54
CA LEU A 203 24.26 6.79 -7.11
C LEU A 203 24.82 6.11 -8.36
N VAL A 204 26.07 6.45 -8.69
CA VAL A 204 26.76 6.01 -9.91
C VAL A 204 27.35 4.62 -9.73
N LYS A 205 27.98 4.37 -8.58
CA LYS A 205 28.60 3.07 -8.29
C LYS A 205 28.68 2.82 -6.80
N TRP A 206 28.34 1.61 -6.39
CA TRP A 206 28.66 1.06 -5.07
C TRP A 206 30.03 0.36 -5.15
N LEU A 207 30.91 0.69 -4.20
CA LEU A 207 32.33 0.28 -4.19
C LEU A 207 32.68 -0.66 -3.04
N ASN A 208 31.79 -0.80 -2.04
CA ASN A 208 32.06 -1.63 -0.87
C ASN A 208 31.59 -3.08 -1.07
N ASP A 209 32.47 -4.03 -0.76
CA ASP A 209 32.21 -5.47 -0.89
C ASP A 209 32.16 -6.20 0.46
N GLU A 210 32.31 -5.47 1.57
CA GLU A 210 32.28 -6.03 2.93
C GLU A 210 30.87 -5.98 3.54
N LEU A 211 30.09 -4.94 3.24
CA LEU A 211 28.76 -4.74 3.79
C LEU A 211 27.75 -5.69 3.13
N THR A 212 26.91 -6.29 3.97
CA THR A 212 25.79 -7.15 3.54
C THR A 212 24.44 -6.47 3.70
N THR A 213 24.39 -5.28 4.33
CA THR A 213 23.17 -4.49 4.51
C THR A 213 23.45 -3.02 4.25
N LEU A 214 22.52 -2.32 3.61
CA LEU A 214 22.62 -0.89 3.29
C LEU A 214 21.30 -0.17 3.59
N ASP A 215 21.35 0.94 4.32
CA ASP A 215 20.18 1.80 4.57
C ASP A 215 20.44 3.18 3.95
N MET A 216 19.94 3.40 2.74
CA MET A 216 20.09 4.68 2.04
C MET A 216 19.11 5.74 2.55
N GLU A 217 17.91 5.34 2.99
CA GLU A 217 16.85 6.27 3.42
C GLU A 217 17.24 7.05 4.67
N ASN A 218 17.92 6.41 5.62
CA ASN A 218 18.36 7.07 6.85
C ASN A 218 19.78 7.64 6.77
N ASP A 219 20.45 7.55 5.63
CA ASP A 219 21.77 8.13 5.42
C ASP A 219 21.66 9.63 5.00
N PRO A 220 22.45 10.54 5.59
CA PRO A 220 22.36 11.99 5.32
C PRO A 220 22.68 12.42 3.88
N VAL A 221 23.39 11.58 3.14
CA VAL A 221 23.79 11.83 1.75
C VAL A 221 22.92 10.99 0.81
N LEU A 222 22.86 9.68 1.02
CA LEU A 222 22.17 8.74 0.13
C LEU A 222 20.64 8.88 0.17
N SER A 223 20.06 9.46 1.23
CA SER A 223 18.62 9.75 1.31
C SER A 223 18.15 10.73 0.23
N LYS A 224 19.07 11.51 -0.34
CA LYS A 224 18.81 12.48 -1.41
C LYS A 224 18.94 11.89 -2.81
N VAL A 225 19.36 10.63 -2.92
CA VAL A 225 19.49 9.95 -4.22
C VAL A 225 18.09 9.71 -4.79
N THR A 226 17.88 10.18 -6.02
CA THR A 226 16.64 10.01 -6.77
C THR A 226 16.80 9.04 -7.94
N SER A 227 18.03 8.62 -8.28
CA SER A 227 18.31 7.66 -9.35
C SER A 227 19.43 6.69 -8.98
N ILE A 228 19.24 5.40 -9.27
CA ILE A 228 20.31 4.40 -9.26
C ILE A 228 20.81 4.21 -10.69
N ALA A 229 22.10 4.46 -10.93
CA ALA A 229 22.69 4.36 -12.27
C ALA A 229 22.84 2.91 -12.76
N ALA A 230 23.13 2.78 -14.05
CA ALA A 230 23.34 1.47 -14.65
C ALA A 230 24.54 0.77 -13.98
N ARG A 231 24.37 -0.52 -13.63
CA ARG A 231 25.39 -1.33 -12.95
C ARG A 231 25.89 -0.78 -11.60
N ALA A 232 25.13 0.11 -10.96
CA ALA A 232 25.54 0.78 -9.73
C ALA A 232 25.87 -0.23 -8.61
N PHE A 233 25.01 -1.23 -8.39
CA PHE A 233 25.16 -2.32 -7.42
C PHE A 233 25.44 -3.68 -8.08
N LEU A 234 25.90 -3.71 -9.33
CA LEU A 234 26.31 -4.94 -10.01
C LEU A 234 27.30 -5.74 -9.12
N ASP A 235 27.01 -7.02 -8.92
CA ASP A 235 27.78 -7.98 -8.11
C ASP A 235 27.96 -7.60 -6.62
N SER A 236 27.11 -6.70 -6.10
CA SER A 236 27.18 -6.28 -4.69
C SER A 236 27.07 -7.46 -3.73
N LYS A 237 27.60 -7.33 -2.50
CA LYS A 237 27.43 -8.34 -1.44
C LYS A 237 26.21 -8.08 -0.55
N LEU A 238 25.39 -7.10 -0.94
CA LEU A 238 24.21 -6.68 -0.20
C LEU A 238 23.12 -7.74 -0.29
N THR A 239 22.74 -8.26 0.87
CA THR A 239 21.60 -9.16 1.06
C THR A 239 20.30 -8.41 1.40
N SER A 240 20.43 -7.16 1.85
CA SER A 240 19.34 -6.24 2.16
C SER A 240 19.73 -4.80 1.83
N ILE A 241 18.81 -4.06 1.23
CA ILE A 241 18.96 -2.63 0.97
C ILE A 241 17.63 -1.91 1.24
N THR A 242 17.69 -0.79 1.97
CA THR A 242 16.58 0.16 2.09
C THR A 242 16.84 1.31 1.13
N LEU A 243 15.96 1.45 0.14
CA LEU A 243 16.04 2.50 -0.88
C LEU A 243 15.39 3.80 -0.39
N PRO A 244 15.86 4.97 -0.86
CA PRO A 244 15.31 6.25 -0.41
C PRO A 244 13.92 6.50 -1.01
N LYS A 245 13.00 7.07 -0.23
CA LYS A 245 11.62 7.39 -0.67
C LYS A 245 11.55 8.36 -1.84
N GLY A 246 12.61 9.15 -2.05
CA GLY A 246 12.73 10.07 -3.17
C GLY A 246 13.09 9.41 -4.51
N LEU A 247 13.38 8.10 -4.52
CA LEU A 247 13.84 7.39 -5.72
C LEU A 247 12.79 7.39 -6.83
N LYS A 248 13.24 7.63 -8.06
CA LYS A 248 12.42 7.71 -9.28
C LYS A 248 12.77 6.66 -10.31
N THR A 249 14.05 6.32 -10.44
CA THR A 249 14.52 5.43 -11.51
C THR A 249 15.55 4.43 -11.02
N ILE A 250 15.42 3.19 -11.50
CA ILE A 250 16.40 2.12 -11.35
C ILE A 250 16.86 1.70 -12.75
N LYS A 251 18.11 2.02 -13.07
CA LYS A 251 18.64 1.85 -14.42
C LYS A 251 19.10 0.42 -14.74
N GLU A 252 19.43 0.22 -16.00
CA GLU A 252 19.84 -1.05 -16.57
C GLU A 252 20.91 -1.77 -15.71
N ARG A 253 20.68 -3.04 -15.39
CA ARG A 253 21.61 -3.88 -14.61
C ARG A 253 22.00 -3.32 -13.23
N ALA A 254 21.21 -2.41 -12.66
CA ALA A 254 21.55 -1.73 -11.41
C ALA A 254 21.91 -2.69 -10.27
N PHE A 255 21.16 -3.79 -10.09
CA PHE A 255 21.35 -4.79 -9.04
C PHE A 255 21.69 -6.18 -9.60
N GLU A 256 22.15 -6.27 -10.85
CA GLU A 256 22.48 -7.56 -11.47
C GLU A 256 23.42 -8.38 -10.57
N ASN A 257 23.11 -9.67 -10.44
CA ASN A 257 23.83 -10.66 -9.63
C ASN A 257 24.01 -10.28 -8.14
N SER A 258 23.13 -9.43 -7.60
CA SER A 258 23.13 -9.11 -6.16
C SER A 258 22.41 -10.20 -5.34
N PRO A 259 22.91 -10.57 -4.15
CA PRO A 259 22.32 -11.60 -3.30
C PRO A 259 21.16 -11.04 -2.43
N LEU A 260 20.45 -10.04 -2.93
CA LEU A 260 19.29 -9.46 -2.25
C LEU A 260 18.25 -10.53 -1.98
N THR A 261 17.75 -10.58 -0.76
CA THR A 261 16.75 -11.57 -0.33
C THR A 261 15.33 -11.03 -0.43
N SER A 262 15.14 -9.77 -0.09
CA SER A 262 13.88 -9.05 -0.24
C SER A 262 14.17 -7.60 -0.61
N LEU A 263 13.23 -6.96 -1.30
CA LEU A 263 13.34 -5.56 -1.68
C LEU A 263 11.97 -4.90 -1.76
N VAL A 264 11.89 -3.70 -1.18
CA VAL A 264 10.75 -2.79 -1.38
C VAL A 264 11.20 -1.68 -2.31
N ILE A 265 10.61 -1.62 -3.50
CA ILE A 265 10.81 -0.52 -4.43
C ILE A 265 9.92 0.64 -3.96
N PRO A 266 10.48 1.82 -3.66
CA PRO A 266 9.73 2.91 -3.03
C PRO A 266 8.70 3.53 -3.99
N GLU A 267 7.62 4.05 -3.41
CA GLU A 267 6.62 4.82 -4.15
C GLU A 267 7.25 6.03 -4.86
N GLY A 268 6.85 6.26 -6.10
CA GLY A 268 7.42 7.29 -6.97
C GLY A 268 8.43 6.75 -7.99
N VAL A 269 8.88 5.50 -7.89
CA VAL A 269 9.59 4.83 -8.98
C VAL A 269 8.60 4.51 -10.10
N THR A 270 8.90 4.98 -11.31
CA THR A 270 8.03 4.79 -12.49
C THR A 270 8.57 3.73 -13.44
N THR A 271 9.86 3.44 -13.39
CA THR A 271 10.53 2.56 -14.36
C THR A 271 11.58 1.68 -13.67
N ILE A 272 11.54 0.38 -13.97
CA ILE A 272 12.62 -0.58 -13.74
C ILE A 272 13.18 -0.95 -15.11
N GLU A 273 14.41 -0.51 -15.43
CA GLU A 273 15.02 -0.73 -16.74
C GLU A 273 15.51 -2.18 -16.94
N GLY A 274 15.97 -2.48 -18.16
CA GLY A 274 16.36 -3.82 -18.58
C GLY A 274 17.41 -4.46 -17.67
N SER A 275 17.22 -5.74 -17.36
CA SER A 275 18.12 -6.53 -16.52
C SER A 275 18.41 -5.95 -15.13
N ALA A 276 17.62 -4.99 -14.63
CA ALA A 276 17.91 -4.29 -13.36
C ALA A 276 18.13 -5.24 -12.17
N PHE A 277 17.45 -6.39 -12.13
CA PHE A 277 17.59 -7.44 -11.12
C PHE A 277 17.97 -8.80 -11.74
N TYR A 278 18.60 -8.80 -12.92
CA TYR A 278 19.03 -10.03 -13.58
C TYR A 278 19.92 -10.88 -12.66
N SER A 279 19.64 -12.18 -12.57
CA SER A 279 20.39 -13.12 -11.74
C SER A 279 20.45 -12.76 -10.24
N CYS A 280 19.47 -12.02 -9.70
CA CYS A 280 19.25 -11.88 -8.26
C CYS A 280 18.71 -13.19 -7.66
N LYS A 281 19.52 -14.26 -7.70
CA LYS A 281 19.11 -15.65 -7.40
C LYS A 281 18.62 -15.88 -5.97
N ALA A 282 18.95 -14.97 -5.04
CA ALA A 282 18.51 -15.04 -3.65
C ALA A 282 17.18 -14.32 -3.39
N LEU A 283 16.67 -13.53 -4.35
CA LEU A 283 15.50 -12.68 -4.16
C LEU A 283 14.25 -13.54 -4.05
N THR A 284 13.65 -13.58 -2.87
CA THR A 284 12.42 -14.35 -2.60
C THR A 284 11.17 -13.53 -2.82
N THR A 285 11.22 -12.23 -2.50
CA THR A 285 10.07 -11.32 -2.53
C THR A 285 10.47 -9.95 -3.00
N ILE A 286 9.63 -9.33 -3.82
CA ILE A 286 9.77 -7.92 -4.19
C ILE A 286 8.42 -7.21 -4.11
N THR A 287 8.42 -6.02 -3.51
CA THR A 287 7.25 -5.13 -3.50
C THR A 287 7.46 -4.04 -4.56
N LEU A 288 6.57 -3.99 -5.55
CA LEU A 288 6.55 -2.99 -6.61
C LEU A 288 5.56 -1.85 -6.26
N PRO A 289 5.90 -0.58 -6.55
CA PRO A 289 5.05 0.55 -6.19
C PRO A 289 3.90 0.72 -7.18
N GLN A 290 2.81 1.34 -6.75
CA GLN A 290 1.65 1.60 -7.62
C GLN A 290 1.96 2.63 -8.73
N THR A 291 3.02 3.42 -8.57
CA THR A 291 3.49 4.37 -9.59
C THR A 291 4.25 3.72 -10.75
N LEU A 292 4.56 2.42 -10.69
CA LEU A 292 5.35 1.74 -11.71
C LEU A 292 4.55 1.59 -13.01
N THR A 293 5.14 2.03 -14.12
CA THR A 293 4.53 1.97 -15.46
C THR A 293 5.26 1.05 -16.42
N GLU A 294 6.52 0.71 -16.12
CA GLU A 294 7.37 -0.07 -17.03
C GLU A 294 8.28 -1.05 -16.28
N ILE A 295 8.31 -2.29 -16.78
CA ILE A 295 9.26 -3.34 -16.41
C ILE A 295 10.08 -3.72 -17.65
N GLY A 296 11.39 -3.55 -17.54
CA GLY A 296 12.37 -3.75 -18.61
C GLY A 296 12.53 -5.20 -19.07
N GLU A 297 13.16 -5.36 -20.24
CA GLU A 297 13.57 -6.66 -20.75
C GLU A 297 14.50 -7.37 -19.76
N SER A 298 14.28 -8.67 -19.51
CA SER A 298 15.06 -9.46 -18.56
C SER A 298 15.13 -8.88 -17.12
N ALA A 299 14.25 -7.95 -16.73
CA ALA A 299 14.38 -7.21 -15.47
C ALA A 299 14.52 -8.11 -14.24
N PHE A 300 13.81 -9.24 -14.21
CA PHE A 300 13.88 -10.25 -13.15
C PHE A 300 14.33 -11.63 -13.66
N LYS A 301 14.93 -11.71 -14.85
CA LYS A 301 15.39 -12.98 -15.41
C LYS A 301 16.36 -13.67 -14.46
N SER A 302 16.18 -14.97 -14.25
CA SER A 302 16.96 -15.82 -13.35
C SER A 302 16.91 -15.41 -11.86
N CYS A 303 15.85 -14.72 -11.43
CA CYS A 303 15.52 -14.58 -10.01
C CYS A 303 14.97 -15.90 -9.45
N HIS A 304 15.82 -16.93 -9.37
CA HIS A 304 15.39 -18.32 -9.17
C HIS A 304 14.47 -18.55 -7.96
N LYS A 305 14.63 -17.77 -6.88
CA LYS A 305 13.87 -17.93 -5.63
C LYS A 305 12.61 -17.05 -5.53
N LEU A 306 12.34 -16.20 -6.52
CA LEU A 306 11.21 -15.28 -6.49
C LEU A 306 9.93 -16.09 -6.59
N ASN A 307 9.12 -16.09 -5.53
CA ASN A 307 7.96 -16.98 -5.43
C ASN A 307 6.62 -16.31 -5.74
N ASN A 308 6.52 -15.00 -5.50
CA ASN A 308 5.32 -14.22 -5.75
C ASN A 308 5.65 -12.79 -6.22
N VAL A 309 4.83 -12.28 -7.13
CA VAL A 309 4.92 -10.90 -7.62
C VAL A 309 3.52 -10.37 -7.89
N VAL A 310 3.27 -9.11 -7.53
CA VAL A 310 2.08 -8.37 -7.93
C VAL A 310 2.52 -7.26 -8.89
N ILE A 311 2.08 -7.36 -10.13
CA ILE A 311 2.33 -6.35 -11.17
C ILE A 311 1.28 -5.24 -11.00
N PRO A 312 1.68 -3.98 -10.75
CA PRO A 312 0.74 -2.89 -10.53
C PRO A 312 0.04 -2.47 -11.83
N ASP A 313 -1.19 -1.96 -11.72
CA ASP A 313 -2.07 -1.63 -12.86
C ASP A 313 -1.50 -0.56 -13.81
N GLY A 314 -0.49 0.20 -13.38
CA GLY A 314 0.24 1.13 -14.24
C GLY A 314 1.05 0.45 -15.35
N VAL A 315 1.43 -0.83 -15.16
CA VAL A 315 2.24 -1.60 -16.12
C VAL A 315 1.34 -2.17 -17.21
N LYS A 316 1.60 -1.78 -18.46
CA LYS A 316 0.82 -2.21 -19.63
C LYS A 316 1.46 -3.33 -20.43
N GLN A 317 2.77 -3.53 -20.27
CA GLN A 317 3.52 -4.52 -21.03
C GLN A 317 4.56 -5.19 -20.13
N LEU A 318 4.70 -6.50 -20.27
CA LEU A 318 5.87 -7.24 -19.78
C LEU A 318 6.80 -7.46 -20.98
N LYS A 319 8.03 -6.94 -20.91
CA LYS A 319 9.01 -7.10 -21.99
C LYS A 319 9.58 -8.52 -22.03
N SER A 320 10.30 -8.83 -23.10
CA SER A 320 10.91 -10.15 -23.28
C SER A 320 11.75 -10.55 -22.09
N ASP A 321 11.72 -11.84 -21.75
CA ASP A 321 12.44 -12.44 -20.63
C ASP A 321 12.13 -11.86 -19.24
N ALA A 322 11.14 -10.97 -19.06
CA ALA A 322 10.97 -10.18 -17.82
C ALA A 322 11.04 -11.01 -16.52
N PHE A 323 10.46 -12.21 -16.50
CA PHE A 323 10.46 -13.17 -15.39
C PHE A 323 10.99 -14.56 -15.80
N SER A 324 11.74 -14.65 -16.90
CA SER A 324 12.33 -15.90 -17.37
C SER A 324 13.21 -16.55 -16.28
N ASP A 325 13.22 -17.88 -16.17
CA ASP A 325 13.94 -18.65 -15.15
C ASP A 325 13.60 -18.28 -13.69
N CYS A 326 12.43 -17.70 -13.39
CA CYS A 326 11.92 -17.58 -12.01
C CYS A 326 11.37 -18.92 -11.52
N ARG A 327 12.27 -19.89 -11.31
CA ARG A 327 11.96 -21.32 -11.10
C ARG A 327 11.06 -21.60 -9.89
N GLU A 328 11.10 -20.75 -8.87
CA GLU A 328 10.26 -20.88 -7.66
C GLU A 328 8.97 -20.04 -7.73
N LEU A 329 8.69 -19.34 -8.84
CA LEU A 329 7.49 -18.52 -9.01
C LEU A 329 6.26 -19.42 -9.03
N THR A 330 5.47 -19.38 -7.97
CA THR A 330 4.23 -20.18 -7.86
C THR A 330 3.01 -19.41 -8.35
N THR A 331 3.00 -18.09 -8.13
CA THR A 331 1.86 -17.22 -8.44
C THR A 331 2.36 -15.85 -8.89
N ILE A 332 1.69 -15.27 -9.89
CA ILE A 332 1.86 -13.87 -10.28
C ILE A 332 0.50 -13.24 -10.52
N THR A 333 0.28 -12.05 -9.97
CA THR A 333 -0.89 -11.22 -10.28
C THR A 333 -0.47 -10.22 -11.35
N LEU A 334 -1.13 -10.28 -12.51
CA LEU A 334 -0.90 -9.36 -13.62
C LEU A 334 -1.72 -8.07 -13.43
N SER A 335 -1.25 -7.00 -14.07
CA SER A 335 -2.01 -5.75 -14.21
C SER A 335 -3.31 -5.98 -14.98
N ASN A 336 -4.41 -5.40 -14.51
CA ASN A 336 -5.69 -5.45 -15.24
C ASN A 336 -5.69 -4.62 -16.54
N GLN A 337 -4.64 -3.81 -16.76
CA GLN A 337 -4.43 -3.02 -17.97
C GLN A 337 -3.34 -3.62 -18.89
N LEU A 338 -2.86 -4.83 -18.60
CA LEU A 338 -1.80 -5.47 -19.40
C LEU A 338 -2.32 -5.80 -20.80
N THR A 339 -1.61 -5.34 -21.82
CA THR A 339 -1.96 -5.60 -23.22
C THR A 339 -0.95 -6.51 -23.92
N HIS A 340 0.29 -6.63 -23.43
CA HIS A 340 1.34 -7.44 -24.08
C HIS A 340 2.16 -8.23 -23.05
N ILE A 341 2.43 -9.50 -23.36
CA ILE A 341 3.45 -10.34 -22.72
C ILE A 341 4.50 -10.67 -23.77
N GLY A 342 5.74 -10.25 -23.55
CA GLY A 342 6.84 -10.44 -24.51
C GLY A 342 7.36 -11.88 -24.58
N ASP A 343 8.28 -12.09 -25.52
CA ASP A 343 8.92 -13.39 -25.75
C ASP A 343 9.58 -13.90 -24.47
N THR A 344 9.46 -15.21 -24.23
CA THR A 344 10.06 -15.92 -23.08
C THR A 344 9.77 -15.30 -21.70
N ALA A 345 8.77 -14.41 -21.56
CA ALA A 345 8.56 -13.63 -20.34
C ALA A 345 8.41 -14.48 -19.07
N PHE A 346 7.85 -15.68 -19.17
CA PHE A 346 7.73 -16.66 -18.09
C PHE A 346 8.41 -18.00 -18.43
N ASN A 347 9.31 -18.04 -19.41
CA ASN A 347 10.02 -19.27 -19.78
C ASN A 347 10.75 -19.85 -18.56
N GLY A 348 10.66 -21.15 -18.32
CA GLY A 348 11.33 -21.81 -17.19
C GLY A 348 10.75 -21.48 -15.81
N CYS A 349 9.57 -20.85 -15.72
CA CYS A 349 8.82 -20.72 -14.46
C CYS A 349 8.20 -22.06 -14.04
N GLY A 350 9.03 -23.07 -13.79
CA GLY A 350 8.61 -24.47 -13.63
C GLY A 350 7.64 -24.77 -12.49
N LYS A 351 7.48 -23.86 -11.50
CA LYS A 351 6.50 -23.98 -10.41
C LYS A 351 5.23 -23.14 -10.59
N LEU A 352 5.09 -22.41 -11.69
CA LEU A 352 3.92 -21.59 -11.96
C LEU A 352 2.72 -22.50 -12.27
N ALA A 353 1.85 -22.71 -11.28
CA ALA A 353 0.76 -23.67 -11.38
C ALA A 353 -0.51 -23.09 -12.05
N SER A 354 -0.70 -21.77 -11.94
CA SER A 354 -1.83 -21.04 -12.50
C SER A 354 -1.43 -19.59 -12.76
N ILE A 355 -1.97 -19.02 -13.84
CA ILE A 355 -1.88 -17.59 -14.15
C ILE A 355 -3.22 -17.12 -14.74
N GLU A 356 -3.72 -16.00 -14.24
CA GLU A 356 -4.90 -15.34 -14.80
C GLU A 356 -4.44 -14.28 -15.81
N LEU A 357 -4.79 -14.47 -17.08
CA LEU A 357 -4.50 -13.51 -18.14
C LEU A 357 -5.63 -12.47 -18.21
N PRO A 358 -5.32 -11.16 -18.23
CA PRO A 358 -6.36 -10.13 -18.25
C PRO A 358 -7.08 -10.06 -19.60
N GLU A 359 -8.37 -9.72 -19.58
CA GLU A 359 -9.20 -9.55 -20.80
C GLU A 359 -8.69 -8.45 -21.77
N THR A 360 -7.81 -7.58 -21.28
CA THR A 360 -7.16 -6.54 -22.09
C THR A 360 -5.99 -7.07 -22.93
N LEU A 361 -5.53 -8.29 -22.70
CA LEU A 361 -4.33 -8.86 -23.33
C LEU A 361 -4.54 -9.09 -24.83
N GLU A 362 -3.68 -8.49 -25.65
CA GLU A 362 -3.75 -8.50 -27.11
C GLU A 362 -2.67 -9.40 -27.72
N GLU A 363 -1.50 -9.50 -27.09
CA GLU A 363 -0.35 -10.24 -27.62
C GLU A 363 0.37 -11.07 -26.55
N ILE A 364 0.79 -12.28 -26.94
CA ILE A 364 1.61 -13.20 -26.14
C ILE A 364 2.78 -13.69 -27.01
N GLY A 365 4.00 -13.39 -26.59
CA GLY A 365 5.22 -13.65 -27.34
C GLY A 365 5.60 -15.13 -27.46
N ILE A 366 6.64 -15.36 -28.27
CA ILE A 366 7.22 -16.69 -28.54
C ILE A 366 7.72 -17.30 -27.23
N SER A 367 7.42 -18.57 -27.00
CA SER A 367 7.84 -19.31 -25.79
C SER A 367 7.49 -18.64 -24.45
N ALA A 368 6.49 -17.73 -24.41
CA ALA A 368 6.21 -16.94 -23.22
C ALA A 368 5.95 -17.79 -21.97
N PHE A 369 5.36 -18.99 -22.13
CA PHE A 369 5.08 -19.94 -21.05
C PHE A 369 5.81 -21.27 -21.22
N SER A 370 6.83 -21.35 -22.07
CA SER A 370 7.58 -22.60 -22.24
C SER A 370 8.27 -23.04 -20.94
N ASP A 371 8.35 -24.34 -20.69
CA ASP A 371 8.89 -24.96 -19.47
C ASP A 371 8.17 -24.52 -18.17
N CYS A 372 6.92 -24.02 -18.28
CA CYS A 372 6.01 -23.85 -17.13
C CYS A 372 5.43 -25.20 -16.70
N LYS A 373 6.31 -26.13 -16.29
CA LYS A 373 5.98 -27.53 -16.02
C LYS A 373 4.85 -27.77 -15.01
N ALA A 374 4.59 -26.84 -14.09
CA ALA A 374 3.50 -26.99 -13.12
C ALA A 374 2.13 -26.47 -13.63
N LEU A 375 2.07 -25.77 -14.76
CA LEU A 375 0.85 -25.15 -15.27
C LEU A 375 -0.16 -26.24 -15.66
N THR A 376 -1.34 -26.22 -15.05
CA THR A 376 -2.35 -27.28 -15.24
C THR A 376 -3.46 -26.91 -16.22
N SER A 377 -3.80 -25.63 -16.29
CA SER A 377 -4.81 -25.08 -17.19
C SER A 377 -4.51 -23.62 -17.50
N ILE A 378 -4.91 -23.17 -18.69
CA ILE A 378 -4.84 -21.75 -19.05
C ILE A 378 -6.03 -21.32 -19.92
N THR A 379 -6.49 -20.09 -19.72
CA THR A 379 -7.50 -19.44 -20.56
C THR A 379 -6.85 -18.29 -21.31
N ILE A 380 -6.89 -18.35 -22.63
CA ILE A 380 -6.40 -17.31 -23.54
C ILE A 380 -7.53 -16.29 -23.75
N PRO A 381 -7.30 -14.99 -23.48
CA PRO A 381 -8.33 -13.97 -23.63
C PRO A 381 -8.79 -13.78 -25.08
N ASN A 382 -10.01 -13.28 -25.25
CA ASN A 382 -10.64 -13.12 -26.56
C ASN A 382 -9.93 -12.13 -27.50
N LYS A 383 -9.09 -11.22 -27.00
CA LYS A 383 -8.36 -10.27 -27.85
C LYS A 383 -7.09 -10.84 -28.47
N VAL A 384 -6.60 -11.97 -27.96
CA VAL A 384 -5.39 -12.61 -28.47
C VAL A 384 -5.70 -13.29 -29.81
N THR A 385 -4.95 -12.93 -30.84
CA THR A 385 -5.18 -13.43 -32.21
C THR A 385 -4.19 -14.51 -32.65
N THR A 386 -3.08 -14.67 -31.93
CA THR A 386 -2.01 -15.64 -32.26
C THR A 386 -1.58 -16.36 -30.99
N LEU A 387 -1.49 -17.68 -31.07
CA LEU A 387 -0.70 -18.49 -30.14
C LEU A 387 0.66 -18.68 -30.79
N SER A 388 1.70 -18.03 -30.27
CA SER A 388 3.02 -17.99 -30.89
C SER A 388 3.72 -19.35 -30.90
N THR A 389 4.78 -19.47 -31.71
CA THR A 389 5.67 -20.65 -31.74
C THR A 389 6.13 -21.01 -30.33
N THR A 390 6.16 -22.31 -30.03
CA THR A 390 6.63 -22.88 -28.76
C THR A 390 6.00 -22.29 -27.49
N LEU A 391 4.83 -21.63 -27.60
CA LEU A 391 4.21 -20.85 -26.51
C LEU A 391 4.09 -21.63 -25.19
N PHE A 392 3.66 -22.90 -25.26
CA PHE A 392 3.54 -23.82 -24.13
C PHE A 392 4.47 -25.03 -24.24
N TRP A 393 5.59 -24.91 -24.95
CA TRP A 393 6.55 -26.01 -25.08
C TRP A 393 7.00 -26.53 -23.71
N ASP A 394 6.90 -27.84 -23.47
CA ASP A 394 7.20 -28.55 -22.20
C ASP A 394 6.37 -28.06 -20.99
N CYS A 395 5.13 -27.63 -21.23
CA CYS A 395 4.12 -27.52 -20.18
C CYS A 395 3.53 -28.91 -19.84
N SER A 396 4.37 -29.82 -19.36
CA SER A 396 4.04 -31.25 -19.21
C SER A 396 2.90 -31.58 -18.22
N ASN A 397 2.44 -30.63 -17.38
CA ASN A 397 1.23 -30.82 -16.57
C ASN A 397 -0.03 -30.17 -17.16
N LEU A 398 0.04 -29.55 -18.33
CA LEU A 398 -1.09 -28.86 -18.95
C LEU A 398 -2.14 -29.88 -19.40
N THR A 399 -3.32 -29.81 -18.81
CA THR A 399 -4.44 -30.71 -19.09
C THR A 399 -5.55 -30.07 -19.90
N SER A 400 -5.67 -28.74 -19.84
CA SER A 400 -6.72 -28.00 -20.56
C SER A 400 -6.25 -26.63 -20.99
N VAL A 401 -6.68 -26.23 -22.18
CA VAL A 401 -6.44 -24.92 -22.77
C VAL A 401 -7.77 -24.42 -23.31
N THR A 402 -8.20 -23.26 -22.83
CA THR A 402 -9.37 -22.55 -23.39
C THR A 402 -8.86 -21.43 -24.26
N MET A 403 -9.08 -21.50 -25.57
CA MET A 403 -8.67 -20.46 -26.51
C MET A 403 -9.77 -19.39 -26.66
N GLY A 404 -9.36 -18.13 -26.82
CA GLY A 404 -10.25 -17.04 -27.18
C GLY A 404 -10.82 -17.22 -28.59
N GLU A 405 -12.03 -16.72 -28.83
CA GLU A 405 -12.73 -16.95 -30.10
C GLU A 405 -12.12 -16.15 -31.29
N GLU A 406 -11.24 -15.17 -31.03
CA GLU A 406 -10.54 -14.39 -32.08
C GLU A 406 -9.17 -14.95 -32.49
N VAL A 407 -8.76 -16.10 -31.97
CA VAL A 407 -7.51 -16.76 -32.38
C VAL A 407 -7.59 -17.14 -33.87
N LYS A 408 -6.58 -16.71 -34.63
CA LYS A 408 -6.42 -16.94 -36.08
C LYS A 408 -5.27 -17.88 -36.40
N ASN A 409 -4.18 -17.78 -35.64
CA ASN A 409 -2.94 -18.47 -35.93
C ASN A 409 -2.46 -19.27 -34.71
N ILE A 410 -2.03 -20.51 -34.94
CA ILE A 410 -1.37 -21.35 -33.94
C ILE A 410 0.02 -21.68 -34.48
N GLY A 411 1.07 -21.16 -33.86
CA GLY A 411 2.45 -21.34 -34.28
C GLY A 411 2.95 -22.77 -34.08
N GLY A 412 4.06 -23.09 -34.74
CA GLY A 412 4.68 -24.40 -34.65
C GLY A 412 5.07 -24.77 -33.22
N GLU A 413 4.97 -26.04 -32.87
CA GLU A 413 5.33 -26.59 -31.55
C GLU A 413 4.62 -25.89 -30.36
N ALA A 414 3.51 -25.17 -30.59
CA ALA A 414 2.87 -24.37 -29.55
C ALA A 414 2.45 -25.16 -28.31
N PHE A 415 2.16 -26.46 -28.44
CA PHE A 415 1.85 -27.38 -27.34
C PHE A 415 2.82 -28.56 -27.27
N ARG A 416 4.02 -28.45 -27.87
CA ARG A 416 4.99 -29.54 -27.87
C ARG A 416 5.32 -29.97 -26.43
N ASP A 417 5.41 -31.28 -26.20
CA ASP A 417 5.66 -31.90 -24.90
C ASP A 417 4.62 -31.58 -23.80
N CYS A 418 3.40 -31.15 -24.17
CA CYS A 418 2.26 -31.07 -23.26
C CYS A 418 1.68 -32.47 -22.99
N SER A 419 2.47 -33.35 -22.39
CA SER A 419 2.22 -34.80 -22.31
C SER A 419 0.93 -35.22 -21.59
N LYS A 420 0.32 -34.34 -20.77
CA LYS A 420 -0.97 -34.57 -20.10
C LYS A 420 -2.19 -33.96 -20.80
N LEU A 421 -2.02 -33.29 -21.94
CA LEU A 421 -3.12 -32.71 -22.69
C LEU A 421 -3.91 -33.85 -23.36
N THR A 422 -5.17 -34.05 -22.95
CA THR A 422 -5.99 -35.16 -23.46
C THR A 422 -6.87 -34.80 -24.63
N THR A 423 -7.35 -33.56 -24.66
CA THR A 423 -8.27 -33.05 -25.69
C THR A 423 -8.03 -31.57 -25.88
N ILE A 424 -8.25 -31.06 -27.09
CA ILE A 424 -8.17 -29.64 -27.37
C ILE A 424 -9.24 -29.23 -28.39
N THR A 425 -9.77 -28.01 -28.24
CA THR A 425 -10.70 -27.42 -29.20
C THR A 425 -10.05 -26.24 -29.90
N ILE A 426 -10.02 -26.28 -31.23
CA ILE A 426 -9.51 -25.21 -32.08
C ILE A 426 -10.68 -24.28 -32.45
N PRO A 427 -10.62 -22.96 -32.14
CA PRO A 427 -11.74 -22.04 -32.33
C PRO A 427 -12.02 -21.74 -33.80
N SER A 428 -13.21 -21.21 -34.09
CA SER A 428 -13.74 -21.15 -35.47
C SER A 428 -12.98 -20.21 -36.42
N LYS A 429 -12.20 -19.27 -35.87
CA LYS A 429 -11.47 -18.26 -36.64
C LYS A 429 -10.03 -18.66 -37.00
N VAL A 430 -9.59 -19.84 -36.58
CA VAL A 430 -8.25 -20.33 -36.94
C VAL A 430 -8.17 -20.58 -38.44
N THR A 431 -7.18 -19.97 -39.08
CA THR A 431 -6.90 -20.09 -40.52
C THR A 431 -5.52 -20.69 -40.79
N GLU A 432 -4.58 -20.60 -39.83
CA GLU A 432 -3.21 -21.08 -39.98
C GLU A 432 -2.75 -21.86 -38.74
N MET A 433 -2.08 -22.98 -38.99
CA MET A 433 -1.54 -23.90 -37.99
C MET A 433 -0.11 -24.29 -38.41
N GLY A 434 0.86 -24.08 -37.53
CA GLY A 434 2.27 -24.44 -37.75
C GLY A 434 2.54 -25.93 -37.60
N GLU A 435 3.81 -26.31 -37.78
CA GLU A 435 4.26 -27.71 -37.67
C GLU A 435 4.40 -28.19 -36.23
N ASN A 436 4.25 -29.51 -36.02
CA ASN A 436 4.52 -30.22 -34.78
C ASN A 436 3.84 -29.66 -33.53
N ILE A 437 2.68 -29.00 -33.69
CA ILE A 437 1.93 -28.36 -32.62
C ILE A 437 1.74 -29.30 -31.42
N PHE A 438 1.51 -30.59 -31.67
CA PHE A 438 1.23 -31.61 -30.66
C PHE A 438 2.31 -32.70 -30.57
N SER A 439 3.52 -32.44 -31.06
CA SER A 439 4.68 -33.31 -30.81
C SER A 439 4.83 -33.59 -29.30
N GLY A 440 5.06 -34.84 -28.89
CA GLY A 440 5.19 -35.20 -27.46
C GLY A 440 3.90 -35.11 -26.61
N CYS A 441 2.73 -34.82 -27.20
CA CYS A 441 1.45 -34.85 -26.48
C CYS A 441 0.93 -36.28 -26.28
N GLU A 442 1.66 -37.10 -25.52
CA GLU A 442 1.45 -38.55 -25.37
C GLU A 442 0.02 -38.95 -24.94
N SER A 443 -0.69 -38.09 -24.20
CA SER A 443 -2.06 -38.36 -23.73
C SER A 443 -3.16 -37.84 -24.65
N LEU A 444 -2.82 -37.18 -25.77
CA LEU A 444 -3.81 -36.55 -26.64
C LEU A 444 -4.65 -37.60 -27.36
N VAL A 445 -5.95 -37.62 -27.07
CA VAL A 445 -6.91 -38.59 -27.62
C VAL A 445 -7.64 -38.01 -28.83
N SER A 446 -8.03 -36.74 -28.77
CA SER A 446 -8.80 -36.11 -29.85
C SER A 446 -8.62 -34.60 -29.94
N ILE A 447 -8.75 -34.08 -31.17
CA ILE A 447 -8.82 -32.65 -31.47
C ILE A 447 -10.22 -32.34 -31.99
N THR A 448 -10.86 -31.29 -31.49
CA THR A 448 -12.11 -30.77 -32.03
C THR A 448 -11.84 -29.48 -32.80
N MET A 449 -12.10 -29.49 -34.10
CA MET A 449 -11.98 -28.34 -34.99
C MET A 449 -13.33 -27.64 -35.10
N LYS A 450 -13.39 -26.33 -34.79
CA LYS A 450 -14.52 -25.47 -35.12
C LYS A 450 -14.44 -24.76 -36.49
N PRO A 451 -13.26 -24.54 -37.13
CA PRO A 451 -13.21 -23.90 -38.44
C PRO A 451 -14.05 -24.65 -39.48
N VAL A 452 -14.84 -23.91 -40.26
CA VAL A 452 -15.65 -24.47 -41.36
C VAL A 452 -14.85 -24.68 -42.64
N THR A 453 -13.75 -23.95 -42.78
CA THR A 453 -12.73 -24.16 -43.83
C THR A 453 -11.50 -24.73 -43.14
N PRO A 454 -10.92 -25.85 -43.63
CA PRO A 454 -9.70 -26.41 -43.04
C PRO A 454 -8.59 -25.37 -42.98
N PRO A 455 -7.98 -25.13 -41.80
CA PRO A 455 -6.83 -24.25 -41.69
C PRO A 455 -5.67 -24.75 -42.56
N THR A 456 -4.85 -23.82 -43.05
CA THR A 456 -3.55 -24.19 -43.64
C THR A 456 -2.70 -24.82 -42.55
N LEU A 457 -2.25 -26.06 -42.76
CA LEU A 457 -1.34 -26.76 -41.85
C LEU A 457 0.06 -26.78 -42.47
N GLU A 458 1.02 -26.17 -41.79
CA GLU A 458 2.44 -26.28 -42.14
C GLU A 458 2.98 -27.60 -41.59
N GLY A 459 3.47 -28.49 -42.45
CA GLY A 459 4.00 -29.78 -42.02
C GLY A 459 2.94 -30.71 -41.40
N SER A 460 3.33 -31.45 -40.36
CA SER A 460 2.46 -32.42 -39.66
C SER A 460 2.07 -31.87 -38.28
N LEU A 461 0.95 -32.33 -37.72
CA LEU A 461 0.49 -32.00 -36.37
C LEU A 461 1.44 -32.52 -35.27
N TYR A 462 2.16 -33.60 -35.55
CA TYR A 462 3.10 -34.28 -34.64
C TYR A 462 4.17 -35.04 -35.45
N ASP A 463 5.39 -35.11 -34.94
CA ASP A 463 6.57 -35.76 -35.54
C ASP A 463 6.78 -37.22 -35.08
N ASP A 464 6.35 -37.55 -33.86
CA ASP A 464 6.38 -38.90 -33.28
C ASP A 464 5.01 -39.59 -33.30
N GLU A 465 4.97 -40.93 -33.27
CA GLU A 465 3.71 -41.69 -33.20
C GLU A 465 2.94 -41.38 -31.89
N LEU A 466 1.91 -40.55 -31.98
CA LEU A 466 0.93 -40.36 -30.91
C LEU A 466 -0.02 -41.58 -30.81
N THR A 467 0.44 -42.63 -30.14
CA THR A 467 -0.31 -43.89 -30.01
C THR A 467 -1.70 -43.74 -29.37
N ALA A 468 -1.89 -42.75 -28.49
CA ALA A 468 -3.18 -42.45 -27.87
C ALA A 468 -4.15 -41.69 -28.79
N PHE A 469 -3.65 -41.08 -29.87
CA PHE A 469 -4.41 -40.16 -30.71
C PHE A 469 -5.34 -40.88 -31.69
N LYS A 470 -6.64 -40.71 -31.47
CA LYS A 470 -7.71 -41.45 -32.16
C LYS A 470 -8.43 -40.63 -33.22
N HIS A 471 -8.82 -39.40 -32.91
CA HIS A 471 -9.81 -38.68 -33.71
C HIS A 471 -9.56 -37.18 -33.87
N ILE A 472 -9.91 -36.69 -35.06
CA ILE A 472 -10.13 -35.27 -35.34
C ILE A 472 -11.62 -35.10 -35.64
N TYR A 473 -12.31 -34.34 -34.79
CA TYR A 473 -13.71 -34.00 -34.99
C TYR A 473 -13.81 -32.68 -35.73
N VAL A 474 -14.58 -32.65 -36.82
CA VAL A 474 -14.76 -31.46 -37.67
C VAL A 474 -16.26 -31.16 -37.83
N PRO A 475 -16.66 -29.93 -38.21
CA PRO A 475 -18.06 -29.62 -38.46
C PRO A 475 -18.62 -30.53 -39.56
N SER A 476 -19.83 -31.05 -39.35
CA SER A 476 -20.47 -31.98 -40.30
C SER A 476 -20.51 -31.45 -41.75
N ALA A 477 -20.68 -30.13 -41.93
CA ALA A 477 -20.71 -29.48 -43.24
C ALA A 477 -19.34 -29.43 -43.93
N SER A 478 -18.24 -29.59 -43.18
CA SER A 478 -16.87 -29.41 -43.63
C SER A 478 -16.10 -30.73 -43.77
N LEU A 479 -16.72 -31.87 -43.41
CA LEU A 479 -16.07 -33.19 -43.43
C LEU A 479 -15.37 -33.49 -44.76
N ASN A 480 -16.09 -33.30 -45.87
CA ASN A 480 -15.53 -33.54 -47.21
C ASN A 480 -14.36 -32.60 -47.53
N GLU A 481 -14.39 -31.35 -47.06
CA GLU A 481 -13.33 -30.38 -47.33
C GLU A 481 -12.04 -30.76 -46.58
N TYR A 482 -12.17 -31.15 -45.30
CA TYR A 482 -11.06 -31.65 -44.48
C TYR A 482 -10.42 -32.93 -45.03
N GLN A 483 -11.21 -33.84 -45.62
CA GLN A 483 -10.69 -35.09 -46.19
C GLN A 483 -10.01 -34.92 -47.55
N GLN A 484 -10.25 -33.81 -48.26
CA GLN A 484 -9.76 -33.58 -49.63
C GLN A 484 -8.59 -32.60 -49.71
N VAL A 485 -8.37 -31.79 -48.68
CA VAL A 485 -7.25 -30.83 -48.66
C VAL A 485 -5.93 -31.55 -48.39
N GLU A 486 -4.91 -31.24 -49.21
CA GLU A 486 -3.63 -31.94 -49.22
C GLU A 486 -2.94 -31.94 -47.85
N SER A 487 -2.96 -30.80 -47.15
CA SER A 487 -2.32 -30.63 -45.85
C SER A 487 -2.96 -31.45 -44.72
N TRP A 488 -4.16 -32.00 -44.91
CA TRP A 488 -4.83 -32.85 -43.92
C TRP A 488 -4.96 -34.31 -44.36
N SER A 489 -4.51 -34.64 -45.58
CA SER A 489 -4.68 -35.96 -46.19
C SER A 489 -4.08 -37.11 -45.35
N GLU A 490 -2.98 -36.87 -44.64
CA GLU A 490 -2.37 -37.89 -43.77
C GLU A 490 -3.26 -38.27 -42.56
N TYR A 491 -4.24 -37.44 -42.23
CA TYR A 491 -5.19 -37.66 -41.13
C TYR A 491 -6.57 -38.13 -41.58
N GLU A 492 -6.79 -38.38 -42.89
CA GLU A 492 -8.11 -38.70 -43.46
C GLU A 492 -8.83 -39.81 -42.68
N SER A 493 -8.12 -40.88 -42.31
CA SER A 493 -8.65 -42.02 -41.57
C SER A 493 -9.06 -41.72 -40.11
N LYS A 494 -8.61 -40.59 -39.56
CA LYS A 494 -8.90 -40.15 -38.18
C LYS A 494 -9.97 -39.04 -38.14
N ILE A 495 -10.30 -38.44 -39.30
CA ILE A 495 -11.25 -37.32 -39.39
C ILE A 495 -12.69 -37.84 -39.45
N SER A 496 -13.56 -37.31 -38.58
CA SER A 496 -15.00 -37.62 -38.58
C SER A 496 -15.85 -36.40 -38.21
N ALA A 497 -17.10 -36.39 -38.65
CA ALA A 497 -18.05 -35.35 -38.29
C ALA A 497 -18.51 -35.48 -36.84
N GLN A 498 -18.60 -34.36 -36.12
CA GLN A 498 -19.25 -34.24 -34.82
C GLN A 498 -20.32 -33.15 -34.81
#